data_AF-A0A2E5HL42-F1
#
_entry.id   AF-A0A2E5HL42-F1
#
_cell.length_a   1.000
_cell.length_b   1.000
_cell.length_c   1.000
_cell.angle_alpha   90.00
_cell.angle_beta   90.00
_cell.angle_gamma   90.00
#
_symmetry.space_group_name_H-M   'P 1'
#
loop_
_entity.id
_entity.type
_entity.pdbx_description
1 polymer ?
#
loop_
_entity_poly.entity_id
_entity_poly.type
_entity_poly.pdbx_seq_one_letter_code
_entity_poly.pdbx_strand_id
1 'polypeptide(L)'
;MTSLDSALTKSIKDIPMCVALGYVDMSTGMLLGVRTTDSHPQEVLDLVAAATADLFQGSNVVSIEKLFRQSRGLPDSSAHYFKEIVVFSGVVQKKGS
;
A
#
# COMPACT_ATOMS: atom_id res chain seq x y z
N MET A 1 -24.22 -5.24 -3.22
CA MET A 1 -22.75 -5.16 -3.37
C MET A 1 -22.41 -3.71 -3.68
N THR A 2 -21.52 -3.06 -2.93
CA THR A 2 -21.18 -1.65 -3.18
C THR A 2 -20.38 -1.49 -4.50
N SER A 3 -20.22 -0.27 -5.00
CA SER A 3 -19.40 -0.01 -6.20
C SER A 3 -17.92 -0.35 -5.95
N LEU A 4 -17.39 0.00 -4.77
CA LEU A 4 -16.02 -0.34 -4.34
C LEU A 4 -15.82 -1.85 -4.29
N ASP A 5 -16.75 -2.55 -3.64
CA ASP A 5 -16.75 -4.01 -3.55
C ASP A 5 -16.69 -4.69 -4.92
N SER A 6 -17.40 -4.13 -5.90
CA SER A 6 -17.45 -4.65 -7.26
C SER A 6 -16.14 -4.39 -8.01
N ALA A 7 -15.55 -3.22 -7.81
CA ALA A 7 -14.24 -2.88 -8.37
C ALA A 7 -13.15 -3.82 -7.84
N LEU A 8 -13.08 -4.03 -6.52
CA LEU A 8 -12.09 -4.93 -5.92
C LEU A 8 -12.23 -6.38 -6.42
N THR A 9 -13.46 -6.89 -6.52
CA THR A 9 -13.73 -8.25 -7.04
C THR A 9 -13.34 -8.40 -8.51
N LYS A 10 -13.40 -7.33 -9.31
CA LYS A 10 -12.93 -7.37 -10.70
C LYS A 10 -11.39 -7.32 -10.75
N SER A 11 -10.78 -6.37 -10.04
CA SER A 11 -9.33 -6.15 -10.08
C SER A 11 -8.50 -7.33 -9.59
N ILE A 12 -8.96 -8.07 -8.57
CA ILE A 12 -8.22 -9.24 -8.07
C ILE A 12 -8.06 -10.34 -9.14
N LYS A 13 -8.97 -10.41 -10.13
CA LYS A 13 -8.91 -11.39 -11.22
C LYS A 13 -7.94 -10.98 -12.35
N ASP A 14 -7.68 -9.68 -12.47
CA ASP A 14 -6.83 -9.12 -13.53
C ASP A 14 -5.34 -9.14 -13.13
N ILE A 15 -5.03 -9.36 -11.85
CA ILE A 15 -3.67 -9.41 -11.32
C ILE A 15 -3.25 -10.89 -11.14
N PRO A 16 -2.27 -11.40 -11.90
CA PRO A 16 -1.80 -12.78 -11.77
C PRO A 16 -1.31 -13.08 -10.36
N MET A 17 -1.72 -14.24 -9.83
CA MET A 17 -1.32 -14.72 -8.50
C MET A 17 -1.69 -13.78 -7.34
N CYS A 18 -2.66 -12.88 -7.54
CA CYS A 18 -3.13 -11.98 -6.50
C CYS A 18 -3.89 -12.75 -5.42
N VAL A 19 -3.37 -12.70 -4.19
CA VAL A 19 -3.97 -13.35 -3.02
C VAL A 19 -4.82 -12.40 -2.19
N ALA A 20 -4.58 -11.09 -2.31
CA ALA A 20 -5.30 -10.07 -1.57
C ALA A 20 -5.22 -8.70 -2.28
N LEU A 21 -6.30 -7.93 -2.16
CA LEU A 21 -6.39 -6.55 -2.61
C LEU A 21 -7.14 -5.73 -1.56
N GLY A 22 -6.54 -4.63 -1.10
CA GLY A 22 -7.13 -3.71 -0.13
C GLY A 22 -7.24 -2.30 -0.68
N TYR A 23 -8.27 -1.57 -0.26
CA TYR A 23 -8.42 -0.14 -0.50
C TYR A 23 -8.37 0.58 0.85
N VAL A 24 -7.34 1.39 1.03
CA VAL A 24 -7.04 2.06 2.30
C VAL A 24 -7.20 3.56 2.12
N ASP A 25 -7.92 4.21 3.04
CA ASP A 25 -7.93 5.66 3.13
C ASP A 25 -6.61 6.14 3.73
N MET A 26 -5.78 6.78 2.90
CA MET A 26 -4.47 7.25 3.34
C MET A 26 -4.54 8.31 4.44
N SER A 27 -5.63 9.08 4.54
CA SER A 27 -5.74 10.15 5.55
C SER A 27 -6.00 9.62 6.97
N THR A 28 -6.64 8.47 7.08
CA THR A 28 -7.05 7.87 8.36
C THR A 28 -6.35 6.54 8.65
N GLY A 29 -5.75 5.91 7.64
CA GLY A 29 -5.22 4.55 7.71
C GLY A 29 -6.31 3.47 7.69
N MET A 30 -7.59 3.83 7.52
CA MET A 30 -8.69 2.88 7.57
C MET A 30 -8.76 1.99 6.33
N LEU A 31 -8.97 0.69 6.56
CA LEU A 31 -9.28 -0.27 5.51
C LEU A 31 -10.76 -0.12 5.09
N LEU A 32 -11.01 0.49 3.94
CA LEU A 32 -12.38 0.75 3.44
C LEU A 32 -12.97 -0.45 2.69
N GLY A 33 -12.12 -1.35 2.20
CA GLY A 33 -12.56 -2.55 1.50
C GLY A 33 -11.41 -3.50 1.26
N VAL A 34 -11.69 -4.80 1.34
CA VAL A 34 -10.69 -5.85 1.12
C VAL A 34 -11.29 -7.04 0.40
N ARG A 35 -10.48 -7.67 -0.44
CA ARG A 35 -10.73 -8.96 -1.08
C ARG A 35 -9.53 -9.85 -0.87
N THR A 36 -9.74 -11.06 -0.39
CA THR A 36 -8.70 -12.05 -0.18
C THR A 36 -9.14 -13.39 -0.76
N THR A 37 -8.20 -14.21 -1.20
CA THR A 37 -8.47 -15.61 -1.61
C THR A 37 -8.75 -16.50 -0.41
N ASP A 38 -8.14 -16.18 0.74
CA ASP A 38 -8.23 -16.94 1.99
C ASP A 38 -8.69 -16.06 3.16
N SER A 39 -9.20 -16.69 4.21
CA SER A 39 -9.64 -15.99 5.41
C SER A 39 -8.46 -15.54 6.25
N HIS A 40 -8.48 -14.27 6.67
CA HIS A 40 -7.47 -13.65 7.53
C HIS A 40 -8.16 -12.94 8.71
N PRO A 41 -7.57 -12.90 9.91
CA PRO A 41 -8.12 -12.11 11.01
C PRO A 41 -8.21 -10.62 10.65
N GLN A 42 -9.30 -9.96 11.04
CA GLN A 42 -9.50 -8.55 10.69
C GLN A 42 -8.38 -7.65 11.26
N GLU A 43 -7.99 -7.88 12.51
CA GLU A 43 -6.92 -7.11 13.17
C GLU A 43 -5.60 -7.14 12.39
N VAL A 44 -5.29 -8.24 11.70
CA VAL A 44 -4.09 -8.36 10.86
C VAL A 44 -4.23 -7.52 9.59
N LEU A 45 -5.40 -7.53 8.95
CA LEU A 45 -5.66 -6.72 7.76
C LEU A 45 -5.64 -5.22 8.09
N ASP A 46 -6.18 -4.83 9.23
CA ASP A 46 -6.17 -3.45 9.73
C ASP A 46 -4.74 -2.99 10.02
N LEU A 47 -3.91 -3.84 10.62
CA LEU A 47 -2.50 -3.54 10.85
C LEU A 47 -1.73 -3.35 9.54
N VAL A 48 -1.96 -4.22 8.55
CA VAL A 48 -1.34 -4.08 7.21
C VAL A 48 -1.79 -2.80 6.53
N ALA A 49 -3.06 -2.42 6.65
CA ALA A 49 -3.59 -1.18 6.11
C ALA A 49 -2.93 0.06 6.74
N ALA A 50 -2.83 0.09 8.06
CA ALA A 50 -2.15 1.16 8.79
C ALA A 50 -0.67 1.29 8.38
N ALA A 51 0.06 0.17 8.35
CA ALA A 51 1.44 0.16 7.90
C ALA A 51 1.60 0.62 6.45
N THR A 52 0.63 0.31 5.58
CA THR A 52 0.61 0.80 4.20
C THR A 52 0.44 2.32 4.13
N ALA A 53 -0.43 2.90 4.96
CA ALA A 53 -0.56 4.36 5.05
C ALA A 53 0.75 5.00 5.52
N ASP A 54 1.43 4.42 6.51
CA ASP A 54 2.74 4.88 6.97
C ASP A 54 3.81 4.86 5.87
N LEU A 55 3.77 3.88 4.95
CA LEU A 55 4.69 3.83 3.81
C LEU A 55 4.52 5.01 2.84
N PHE A 56 3.34 5.61 2.74
CA PHE A 56 3.10 6.78 1.88
C PHE A 56 3.19 8.11 2.65
N GLN A 57 2.74 8.14 3.90
CA GLN A 57 2.59 9.37 4.68
C GLN A 57 3.63 9.54 5.79
N GLY A 58 4.50 8.57 6.00
CA GLY A 58 5.54 8.62 7.01
C GLY A 58 6.45 9.84 6.85
N SER A 59 6.84 10.46 7.96
CA SER A 59 7.63 11.71 7.99
C SER A 59 8.91 11.65 7.15
N ASN A 60 9.59 10.49 7.17
CA ASN A 60 10.79 10.27 6.37
C ASN A 60 10.48 10.23 4.88
N VAL A 61 9.40 9.55 4.48
CA VAL A 61 8.98 9.45 3.07
C VAL A 61 8.63 10.83 2.55
N VAL A 62 7.76 11.56 3.24
CA VAL A 62 7.37 12.94 2.88
C VAL A 62 8.57 13.89 2.82
N SER A 63 9.55 13.73 3.72
CA SER A 63 10.78 14.54 3.71
C SER A 63 11.62 14.27 2.46
N ILE A 64 11.77 13.00 2.05
CA ILE A 64 12.47 12.63 0.82
C ILE A 64 11.74 13.20 -0.40
N GLU A 65 10.41 13.08 -0.45
CA GLU A 65 9.60 13.65 -1.53
C GLU A 65 9.83 15.16 -1.68
N LYS A 66 9.87 15.90 -0.57
CA LYS A 66 10.16 17.34 -0.56
C LYS A 66 11.54 17.65 -1.11
N LEU A 67 12.57 16.91 -0.69
CA LEU A 67 13.93 17.07 -1.21
C LEU A 67 13.99 16.79 -2.72
N PHE A 68 13.26 15.79 -3.21
CA PHE A 68 13.20 15.48 -4.64
C PHE A 68 12.49 16.57 -5.45
N ARG A 69 11.45 17.20 -4.90
CA ARG A 69 10.82 18.37 -5.53
C ARG A 69 11.79 19.54 -5.63
N GLN A 70 12.43 19.89 -4.52
CA GLN A 70 13.37 21.00 -4.43
C GLN A 70 14.55 20.84 -5.40
N SER A 71 15.17 19.66 -5.42
CA SER A 71 16.28 19.35 -6.34
C SER A 71 15.90 19.42 -7.82
N ARG A 72 14.61 19.29 -8.15
CA ARG A 72 14.08 19.38 -9.53
C ARG A 72 13.46 20.74 -9.84
N GLY A 73 13.52 21.71 -8.92
CA GLY A 73 12.90 23.03 -9.08
C GLY A 73 11.37 22.98 -9.18
N LEU A 74 10.74 21.92 -8.68
CA LEU A 74 9.29 21.78 -8.66
C LEU A 74 8.70 22.50 -7.45
N PRO A 75 7.48 23.06 -7.57
CA PRO A 75 6.81 23.69 -6.44
C PRO A 75 6.53 22.67 -5.34
N ASP A 76 6.53 23.16 -4.10
CA ASP A 76 6.01 22.42 -2.96
C ASP A 76 4.52 22.11 -3.21
N SER A 77 4.11 20.89 -2.85
CA SER A 77 2.76 20.39 -3.09
C SER A 77 2.38 19.42 -1.98
N SER A 78 1.10 19.43 -1.60
CA SER A 78 0.52 18.42 -0.69
C SER A 78 0.32 17.06 -1.37
N ALA A 79 0.44 16.99 -2.70
CA ALA A 79 0.33 15.73 -3.41
C ALA A 79 1.61 14.90 -3.24
N HIS A 80 1.45 13.61 -2.93
CA HIS A 80 2.57 12.67 -2.85
C HIS A 80 3.40 12.66 -4.13
N TYR A 81 4.72 12.70 -3.97
CA TYR A 81 5.66 12.56 -5.07
C TYR A 81 5.76 11.10 -5.51
N PHE A 82 5.85 10.16 -4.56
CA PHE A 82 5.81 8.74 -4.82
C PHE A 82 4.38 8.31 -5.12
N LYS A 83 4.18 7.66 -6.26
CA LYS A 83 2.87 7.19 -6.73
C LYS A 83 2.67 5.69 -6.50
N GLU A 84 3.76 4.97 -6.35
CA GLU A 84 3.77 3.52 -6.21
C GLU A 84 4.93 3.13 -5.31
N ILE A 85 4.68 2.16 -4.43
CA ILE A 85 5.69 1.53 -3.59
C ILE A 85 5.56 0.03 -3.83
N VAL A 86 6.67 -0.60 -4.23
CA VAL A 86 6.73 -2.04 -4.47
C VAL A 86 7.66 -2.66 -3.44
N VAL A 87 7.13 -3.58 -2.63
CA VAL A 87 7.89 -4.28 -1.59
C VAL A 87 8.08 -5.73 -2.00
N PHE A 88 9.32 -6.19 -1.99
CA PHE A 88 9.68 -7.59 -2.25
C PHE A 88 10.11 -8.25 -0.94
N SER A 89 9.60 -9.45 -0.69
CA SER A 89 10.11 -10.32 0.37
C SER A 89 10.87 -11.49 -0.26
N GLY A 90 12.10 -11.73 0.19
CA GLY A 90 12.88 -12.92 -0.18
C GLY A 90 12.91 -13.95 0.95
N VAL A 91 13.28 -15.19 0.62
CA VAL A 91 13.66 -16.19 1.63
C VAL A 91 15.15 -16.04 1.91
N VAL A 92 15.53 -15.84 3.18
CA VAL A 92 16.94 -15.97 3.56
C VAL A 92 17.29 -17.46 3.46
N GLN A 93 17.98 -17.84 2.39
CA GLN A 93 18.61 -19.16 2.29
C GLN A 93 19.58 -19.30 3.47
N LYS A 94 19.24 -20.13 4.47
CA LYS A 94 20.24 -20.56 5.46
C LYS A 94 21.34 -21.24 4.68
N LYS A 95 22.52 -20.60 4.58
CA LYS A 95 23.74 -21.29 4.14
C LYS A 95 23.86 -22.55 5.00
N GLY A 96 23.83 -23.71 4.35
CA GLY A 96 24.00 -24.99 5.01
C GLY A 96 25.25 -24.97 5.88
N SER A 97 25.10 -25.45 7.12
CA SER A 97 26.20 -25.83 8.00
C SER A 97 27.09 -26.89 7.35
#